data_AF-A0A197JLA7-F1
#
_entry.id   AF-A0A197JLA7-F1
#
_cell.length_a   1.000
_cell.length_b   1.000
_cell.length_c   1.000
_cell.angle_alpha   90.00
_cell.angle_beta   90.00
_cell.angle_gamma   90.00
#
_symmetry.space_group_name_H-M   'P 1'
#
loop_
_entity.id
_entity.type
_entity.pdbx_description
1 polymer ?
#
loop_
_entity_poly.entity_id
_entity_poly.type
_entity_poly.pdbx_seq_one_letter_code
_entity_poly.pdbx_strand_id
1 'polypeptide(L)'
;MTQKPLTPFGHIPILREETKCGKSFEIAEISVIEFFLAKRAGNLLGKDFWEESQIRMFHSSTHALITFLVHTIVQSPQSDRAAFLARFKKTNLPQWVKSHEKYLVANGSNGHYVGDQLSIADIKTASVIEHLINLTSGEGETPLISEDLTPAIMAVKNNLEKNPQYAEWKASQQYQEFTGGNLGFFGF
;
A
#
# COMPACT_ATOMS: atom_id res chain seq x y z
N MET A 1 -20.62 9.97 9.50
CA MET A 1 -19.99 9.40 10.71
C MET A 1 -20.92 8.49 11.52
N THR A 2 -22.14 8.22 11.06
CA THR A 2 -23.22 7.52 11.80
C THR A 2 -23.10 6.00 11.91
N GLN A 3 -22.19 5.35 11.17
CA GLN A 3 -22.07 3.88 11.17
C GLN A 3 -20.94 3.32 12.03
N LYS A 4 -19.96 4.14 12.47
CA LYS A 4 -18.78 3.66 13.21
C LYS A 4 -19.12 2.85 14.47
N PRO A 5 -20.07 3.28 15.34
CA PRO A 5 -20.43 2.50 16.54
C PRO A 5 -21.04 1.11 16.23
N LEU A 6 -21.50 0.90 15.00
CA LEU A 6 -22.12 -0.35 14.55
C LEU A 6 -21.13 -1.29 13.86
N THR A 7 -19.85 -0.90 13.76
CA THR A 7 -18.78 -1.76 13.20
C THR A 7 -18.13 -2.60 14.30
N PRO A 8 -17.54 -3.77 13.99
CA PRO A 8 -17.01 -4.71 14.99
C PRO A 8 -16.04 -4.10 16.01
N PHE A 9 -15.32 -3.03 15.62
CA PHE A 9 -14.31 -2.37 16.46
C PHE A 9 -14.44 -0.85 16.52
N GLY A 10 -15.59 -0.29 16.13
CA GLY A 10 -15.79 1.16 16.17
C GLY A 10 -15.07 1.95 15.05
N HIS A 11 -14.50 1.28 14.06
CA HIS A 11 -13.76 1.90 12.96
C HIS A 11 -14.03 1.24 11.60
N ILE A 12 -13.68 1.98 10.55
CA ILE A 12 -13.73 1.59 9.14
C ILE A 12 -12.28 1.48 8.62
N PRO A 13 -12.01 0.71 7.55
CA PRO A 13 -12.95 0.00 6.68
C PRO A 13 -13.53 -1.29 7.28
N ILE A 14 -14.69 -1.69 6.74
CA ILE A 14 -15.31 -3.00 6.94
C ILE A 14 -15.72 -3.59 5.58
N LEU A 15 -15.58 -4.90 5.41
CA LEU A 15 -16.12 -5.66 4.30
C LEU A 15 -17.32 -6.48 4.79
N ARG A 16 -18.46 -6.34 4.12
CA ARG A 16 -19.66 -7.14 4.37
C ARG A 16 -19.88 -8.08 3.20
N GLU A 17 -20.08 -9.36 3.51
CA GLU A 17 -20.29 -10.40 2.51
C GLU A 17 -21.44 -11.29 2.94
N GLU A 18 -22.26 -11.70 1.97
CA GLU A 18 -23.31 -12.68 2.17
C GLU A 18 -22.83 -14.03 1.64
N THR A 19 -22.88 -15.05 2.50
CA THR A 19 -22.57 -16.41 2.10
C THR A 19 -23.69 -16.99 1.23
N LYS A 20 -23.38 -18.03 0.46
CA LYS A 20 -24.39 -18.76 -0.34
C LYS A 20 -25.58 -19.28 0.48
N CYS A 21 -25.45 -19.41 1.80
CA CYS A 21 -26.52 -19.84 2.69
C CYS A 21 -27.26 -18.67 3.38
N GLY A 22 -27.09 -17.44 2.90
CA GLY A 22 -27.78 -16.25 3.39
C GLY A 22 -27.24 -15.70 4.72
N LYS A 23 -26.13 -16.23 5.23
CA LYS A 23 -25.47 -15.67 6.42
C LYS A 23 -24.58 -14.51 6.00
N SER A 24 -24.77 -13.36 6.61
CA SER A 24 -23.84 -12.22 6.51
C SER A 24 -22.65 -12.41 7.44
N PHE A 25 -21.45 -12.10 6.98
CA PHE A 25 -20.29 -11.91 7.84
C PHE A 25 -19.63 -10.56 7.57
N GLU A 26 -19.04 -9.99 8.62
CA GLU A 26 -18.30 -8.73 8.58
C GLU A 26 -16.82 -9.02 8.83
N ILE A 27 -15.95 -8.46 7.98
CA ILE A 27 -14.51 -8.45 8.17
C ILE A 27 -14.08 -7.02 8.43
N ALA A 28 -13.39 -6.79 9.55
CA ALA A 28 -12.71 -5.54 9.87
C ALA A 28 -11.18 -5.75 9.77
N GLU A 29 -10.42 -4.68 9.98
CA GLU A 29 -8.97 -4.60 9.78
C GLU A 29 -8.55 -4.62 8.30
N ILE A 30 -7.93 -3.53 7.85
CA ILE A 30 -7.58 -3.36 6.43
C ILE A 30 -6.71 -4.51 5.91
N SER A 31 -5.72 -4.97 6.68
CA SER A 31 -4.86 -6.09 6.26
C SER A 31 -5.64 -7.39 6.14
N VAL A 32 -6.59 -7.65 7.06
CA VAL A 32 -7.41 -8.87 7.02
C VAL A 32 -8.37 -8.85 5.82
N ILE A 33 -8.98 -7.69 5.55
CA ILE A 33 -9.81 -7.47 4.35
C ILE A 33 -8.99 -7.71 3.07
N GLU A 34 -7.80 -7.10 2.96
CA GLU A 34 -6.91 -7.24 1.80
C GLU A 34 -6.51 -8.71 1.58
N PHE A 35 -6.15 -9.45 2.64
CA PHE A 35 -5.81 -10.87 2.53
C PHE A 35 -7.02 -11.75 2.18
N PHE A 36 -8.20 -11.46 2.72
CA PHE A 36 -9.42 -12.17 2.36
C PHE A 36 -9.72 -12.00 0.86
N LEU A 37 -9.66 -10.78 0.35
CA LEU A 37 -9.89 -10.47 -1.06
C LEU A 37 -8.81 -11.10 -1.96
N ALA A 38 -7.55 -11.04 -1.53
CA ALA A 38 -6.43 -11.67 -2.24
C ALA A 38 -6.62 -13.19 -2.37
N LYS A 39 -7.06 -13.85 -1.29
CA LYS A 39 -7.37 -15.29 -1.31
C LYS A 39 -8.58 -15.61 -2.17
N ARG A 40 -9.62 -14.76 -2.11
CA ARG A 40 -10.83 -14.92 -2.93
C ARG A 40 -10.55 -14.75 -4.42
N ALA A 41 -9.64 -13.86 -4.79
CA ALA A 41 -9.19 -13.67 -6.17
C ALA A 41 -8.33 -14.85 -6.68
N GLY A 42 -7.99 -15.82 -5.82
CA GLY A 42 -7.34 -17.08 -6.17
C GLY A 42 -5.82 -17.02 -6.12
N ASN A 43 -5.19 -16.04 -6.77
CA ASN A 43 -3.75 -16.11 -7.05
C ASN A 43 -2.89 -14.98 -6.46
N LEU A 44 -3.44 -14.14 -5.58
CA LEU A 44 -2.72 -12.97 -5.03
C LEU A 44 -1.98 -13.24 -3.71
N LEU A 45 -1.98 -14.48 -3.21
CA LEU A 45 -1.29 -14.91 -2.00
C LEU A 45 -0.21 -15.97 -2.27
N GLY A 46 0.20 -16.16 -3.53
CA GLY A 46 1.17 -17.18 -3.90
C GLY A 46 0.58 -18.59 -3.94
N LYS A 47 1.40 -19.56 -4.34
CA LYS A 47 0.94 -20.94 -4.60
C LYS A 47 1.07 -21.89 -3.41
N ASP A 48 1.87 -21.51 -2.42
CA ASP A 48 2.17 -22.33 -1.26
C ASP A 48 2.33 -21.51 0.02
N PHE A 49 2.47 -22.21 1.14
CA PHE A 49 2.62 -21.62 2.46
C PHE A 49 3.82 -20.66 2.57
N TRP A 50 4.92 -20.95 1.89
CA TRP A 50 6.15 -20.16 1.97
C TRP A 50 6.03 -18.87 1.19
N GLU A 51 5.44 -18.92 -0.01
CA GLU A 51 5.13 -17.72 -0.79
C GLU A 51 4.09 -16.85 -0.06
N GLU A 52 3.02 -17.46 0.47
CA GLU A 52 2.00 -16.73 1.25
C GLU A 52 2.62 -16.00 2.44
N SER A 53 3.54 -16.66 3.16
CA SER A 53 4.23 -16.06 4.31
C SER A 53 5.11 -14.87 3.92
N GLN A 54 5.86 -14.97 2.81
CA GLN A 54 6.70 -13.89 2.31
C GLN A 54 5.86 -12.71 1.78
N ILE A 55 4.79 -12.99 1.03
CA ILE A 55 3.86 -11.98 0.53
C ILE A 55 3.26 -11.19 1.70
N ARG A 56 2.79 -11.89 2.75
CA ARG A 56 2.26 -11.24 3.96
C ARG A 56 3.31 -10.40 4.69
N MET A 57 4.56 -10.84 4.74
CA MET A 57 5.67 -10.08 5.33
C MET A 57 5.90 -8.75 4.60
N PHE A 58 6.01 -8.77 3.26
CA PHE A 58 6.23 -7.56 2.47
C PHE A 58 5.02 -6.62 2.51
N HIS A 59 3.81 -7.16 2.40
CA HIS A 59 2.58 -6.40 2.58
C HIS A 59 2.54 -5.71 3.95
N SER A 60 2.81 -6.46 5.02
CA SER A 60 2.79 -5.95 6.39
C SER A 60 3.84 -4.85 6.60
N SER A 61 5.05 -5.02 6.06
CA SER A 61 6.11 -4.00 6.13
C SER A 61 5.69 -2.69 5.47
N THR A 62 5.11 -2.74 4.26
CA THR A 62 4.56 -1.57 3.59
C THR A 62 3.39 -0.96 4.37
N HIS A 63 2.49 -1.79 4.90
CA HIS A 63 1.38 -1.32 5.72
C HIS A 63 1.87 -0.59 6.99
N ALA A 64 2.88 -1.13 7.67
CA ALA A 64 3.45 -0.52 8.87
C ALA A 64 4.09 0.85 8.58
N LEU A 65 4.80 1.00 7.45
CA LEU A 65 5.36 2.28 7.03
C LEU A 65 4.27 3.34 6.84
N ILE A 66 3.18 2.98 6.14
CA ILE A 66 2.08 3.90 5.85
C ILE A 66 1.28 4.23 7.11
N THR A 67 0.99 3.25 7.96
CA THR A 67 0.34 3.48 9.24
C THR A 67 1.17 4.42 10.12
N PHE A 68 2.49 4.26 10.14
CA PHE A 68 3.38 5.19 10.83
C PHE A 68 3.28 6.61 10.27
N LEU A 69 3.33 6.77 8.94
CA LEU A 69 3.19 8.05 8.26
C LEU A 69 1.85 8.73 8.59
N VAL A 70 0.74 7.99 8.53
CA VAL A 70 -0.59 8.54 8.80
C VAL A 70 -0.72 8.97 10.25
N HIS A 71 -0.34 8.12 11.21
CA HIS A 71 -0.50 8.43 12.63
C HIS A 71 0.49 9.49 13.13
N THR A 72 1.69 9.57 12.55
CA THR A 72 2.76 10.44 13.05
C THR A 72 2.88 11.76 12.29
N ILE A 73 2.38 11.85 11.06
CA ILE A 73 2.51 13.07 10.25
C ILE A 73 1.12 13.63 9.97
N VAL A 74 0.24 12.83 9.38
CA VAL A 74 -1.05 13.30 8.87
C VAL A 74 -1.99 13.70 10.02
N GLN A 75 -2.02 12.90 11.08
CA GLN A 75 -2.88 13.15 12.24
C GLN A 75 -2.27 14.09 13.28
N SER A 76 -1.01 14.50 13.12
CA SER A 76 -0.34 15.40 14.05
C SER A 76 -0.75 16.87 13.85
N PRO A 77 -0.62 17.71 14.90
CA PRO A 77 -0.80 19.16 14.77
C PRO A 77 0.06 19.73 13.64
N GLN A 78 -0.46 20.72 12.92
CA GLN A 78 0.22 21.29 11.74
C GLN A 78 1.63 21.79 12.03
N SER A 79 1.88 22.32 13.24
CA SER A 79 3.20 22.78 13.70
C SER A 79 4.26 21.69 13.72
N ASP A 80 3.86 20.43 13.92
CA ASP A 80 4.79 19.33 14.19
C ASP A 80 5.04 18.48 12.93
N ARG A 81 4.15 18.57 11.94
CA ARG A 81 4.18 17.74 10.72
C ARG A 81 5.50 17.84 9.97
N ALA A 82 6.07 19.04 9.85
CA ALA A 82 7.34 19.26 9.15
C ALA A 82 8.50 18.51 9.84
N ALA A 83 8.56 18.54 11.17
CA ALA A 83 9.58 17.82 11.93
C ALA A 83 9.42 16.30 11.81
N PHE A 84 8.19 15.80 11.89
CA PHE A 84 7.92 14.38 11.71
C PHE A 84 8.19 13.89 10.28
N LEU A 85 7.87 14.69 9.28
CA LEU A 85 8.20 14.41 7.89
C LEU A 85 9.72 14.37 7.67
N ALA A 86 10.46 15.34 8.20
CA ALA A 86 11.93 15.35 8.14
C ALA A 86 12.52 14.07 8.77
N ARG A 87 11.99 13.63 9.92
CA ARG A 87 12.38 12.36 10.54
C ARG A 87 12.04 11.17 9.64
N PHE A 88 10.83 11.10 9.12
CA PHE A 88 10.40 10.02 8.22
C PHE A 88 11.33 9.88 7.01
N LYS A 89 11.69 11.00 6.38
CA LYS A 89 12.62 11.07 5.23
C LYS A 89 14.05 10.70 5.59
N LYS A 90 14.50 10.98 6.82
CA LYS A 90 15.86 10.68 7.27
C LYS A 90 16.03 9.23 7.76
N THR A 91 14.97 8.61 8.31
CA THR A 91 15.10 7.31 8.98
C THR A 91 14.19 6.23 8.40
N ASN A 92 12.88 6.45 8.42
CA ASN A 92 11.90 5.39 8.17
C ASN A 92 11.85 4.99 6.69
N LEU A 93 11.72 5.97 5.80
CA LEU A 93 11.63 5.71 4.37
C LEU A 93 12.94 5.14 3.81
N PRO A 94 14.13 5.69 4.10
CA PRO A 94 15.38 5.11 3.60
C PRO A 94 15.60 3.66 4.05
N GLN A 95 15.24 3.32 5.29
CA GLN A 95 15.36 1.95 5.78
C GLN A 95 14.40 1.00 5.06
N TRP A 96 13.16 1.43 4.82
CA TRP A 96 12.18 0.67 4.04
C TRP A 96 12.67 0.48 2.61
N VAL A 97 13.07 1.56 1.92
CA VAL A 97 13.60 1.55 0.55
C VAL A 97 14.77 0.57 0.43
N LYS A 98 15.79 0.71 1.29
CA LYS A 98 16.97 -0.16 1.29
C LYS A 98 16.60 -1.64 1.45
N SER A 99 15.65 -1.94 2.34
CA SER A 99 15.26 -3.33 2.62
C SER A 99 14.45 -3.91 1.46
N HIS A 100 13.44 -3.17 0.98
CA HIS A 100 12.54 -3.63 -0.07
C HIS A 100 13.26 -3.76 -1.41
N GLU A 101 14.09 -2.78 -1.78
CA GLU A 101 14.93 -2.86 -2.98
C GLU A 101 15.85 -4.08 -2.95
N LYS A 102 16.51 -4.35 -1.81
CA LYS A 102 17.37 -5.53 -1.63
C LYS A 102 16.62 -6.84 -1.91
N TYR A 103 15.42 -7.00 -1.37
CA TYR A 103 14.64 -8.23 -1.56
C TYR A 103 14.11 -8.37 -2.99
N LEU A 104 13.69 -7.28 -3.61
CA LEU A 104 13.26 -7.28 -5.01
C LEU A 104 14.41 -7.61 -5.96
N VAL A 105 15.60 -7.06 -5.70
CA VAL A 105 16.82 -7.42 -6.45
C VAL A 105 17.16 -8.89 -6.27
N ALA A 106 17.04 -9.43 -5.05
CA ALA A 106 17.26 -10.85 -4.78
C ALA A 106 16.24 -11.76 -5.49
N ASN A 107 15.02 -11.27 -5.75
CA ASN A 107 14.01 -11.94 -6.56
C ASN A 107 14.18 -11.70 -8.08
N GLY A 108 15.31 -11.11 -8.50
CA GLY A 108 15.66 -10.92 -9.92
C GLY A 108 15.14 -9.63 -10.54
N SER A 109 14.63 -8.67 -9.76
CA SER A 109 14.11 -7.39 -10.25
C SER A 109 13.02 -7.53 -11.33
N ASN A 110 12.24 -8.61 -11.27
CA ASN A 110 11.24 -8.96 -12.28
C ASN A 110 9.89 -8.24 -12.11
N GLY A 111 9.80 -7.24 -11.23
CA GLY A 111 8.56 -6.52 -10.93
C GLY A 111 7.62 -7.24 -9.96
N HIS A 112 8.11 -8.24 -9.22
CA HIS A 112 7.37 -8.98 -8.20
C HIS A 112 8.20 -9.14 -6.92
N TYR A 113 7.56 -9.07 -5.76
CA TYR A 113 8.20 -9.37 -4.47
C TYR A 113 8.56 -10.85 -4.31
N VAL A 114 7.69 -11.74 -4.80
CA VAL A 114 7.82 -13.19 -4.59
C VAL A 114 7.51 -13.91 -5.89
N GLY A 115 8.47 -14.71 -6.36
CA GLY A 115 8.31 -15.46 -7.61
C GLY A 115 8.16 -14.51 -8.80
N ASP A 116 7.26 -14.82 -9.72
CA ASP A 116 7.05 -14.11 -10.98
C ASP A 116 5.56 -13.78 -11.23
N GLN A 117 4.75 -13.78 -10.17
CA GLN A 117 3.30 -13.57 -10.27
C GLN A 117 2.84 -12.39 -9.40
N LEU A 118 1.81 -11.71 -9.88
CA LEU A 118 1.22 -10.59 -9.17
C LEU A 118 0.66 -11.05 -7.82
N SER A 119 1.05 -10.34 -6.76
CA SER A 119 0.62 -10.60 -5.38
C SER A 119 0.01 -9.36 -4.73
N ILE A 120 -0.65 -9.55 -3.58
CA ILE A 120 -1.16 -8.44 -2.78
C ILE A 120 -0.04 -7.55 -2.22
N ALA A 121 1.20 -8.05 -2.09
CA ALA A 121 2.36 -7.25 -1.70
C ALA A 121 2.77 -6.25 -2.80
N ASP A 122 2.71 -6.69 -4.06
CA ASP A 122 2.98 -5.84 -5.24
C ASP A 122 1.92 -4.73 -5.32
N ILE A 123 0.63 -5.10 -5.20
CA ILE A 123 -0.49 -4.14 -5.21
C ILE A 123 -0.37 -3.14 -4.07
N LYS A 124 -0.09 -3.61 -2.84
CA LYS A 124 0.06 -2.74 -1.67
C LYS A 124 1.21 -1.76 -1.84
N THR A 125 2.34 -2.21 -2.38
CA THR A 125 3.49 -1.35 -2.62
C THR A 125 3.21 -0.35 -3.72
N ALA A 126 2.82 -0.81 -4.91
CA ALA A 126 2.56 0.06 -6.05
C ALA A 126 1.52 1.15 -5.75
N SER A 127 0.46 0.82 -4.99
CA SER A 127 -0.57 1.78 -4.60
C SER A 127 -0.08 2.92 -3.69
N VAL A 128 1.07 2.78 -3.04
CA VAL A 128 1.60 3.79 -2.11
C VAL A 128 2.85 4.50 -2.63
N ILE A 129 3.53 3.96 -3.65
CA ILE A 129 4.75 4.55 -4.21
C ILE A 129 4.53 5.98 -4.68
N GLU A 130 3.45 6.25 -5.42
CA GLU A 130 3.16 7.59 -5.93
C GLU A 130 2.98 8.61 -4.78
N HIS A 131 2.29 8.21 -3.72
CA HIS A 131 2.14 9.04 -2.52
C HIS A 131 3.48 9.28 -1.81
N LEU A 132 4.34 8.27 -1.71
CA LEU A 132 5.67 8.41 -1.11
C LEU A 132 6.58 9.32 -1.94
N ILE A 133 6.55 9.21 -3.27
CA ILE A 133 7.27 10.11 -4.18
C ILE A 133 6.80 11.54 -3.99
N ASN A 134 5.49 11.78 -4.06
CA ASN A 134 4.92 13.14 -3.94
C ASN A 134 5.21 13.76 -2.56
N LEU A 135 5.17 12.96 -1.49
CA LEU A 135 5.47 13.43 -0.13
C LEU A 135 6.95 13.80 0.08
N THR A 136 7.85 13.19 -0.68
CA THR A 136 9.29 13.30 -0.42
C THR A 136 10.08 14.06 -1.47
N SER A 137 9.44 14.42 -2.60
CA SER A 137 10.04 15.19 -3.69
C SER A 137 9.69 16.68 -3.54
N GLY A 138 10.47 17.41 -2.73
CA GLY A 138 10.42 18.87 -2.66
C GLY A 138 11.45 19.53 -3.58
N GLU A 139 11.27 20.81 -3.90
CA GLU A 139 12.27 21.59 -4.63
C GLU A 139 13.64 21.54 -3.93
N GLY A 140 14.67 21.15 -4.67
CA GLY A 140 16.05 21.06 -4.17
C GLY A 140 16.38 19.82 -3.34
N GLU A 141 15.45 18.88 -3.19
CA GLU A 141 15.69 17.64 -2.45
C GLU A 141 16.04 16.47 -3.36
N THR A 142 16.98 15.63 -2.92
CA THR A 142 17.29 14.36 -3.60
C THR A 142 16.10 13.42 -3.47
N PRO A 143 15.59 12.84 -4.57
CA PRO A 143 14.50 11.86 -4.50
C PRO A 143 14.94 10.64 -3.69
N LEU A 144 14.03 10.08 -2.89
CA LEU A 144 14.28 8.84 -2.15
C LEU A 144 13.82 7.58 -2.90
N ILE A 145 12.94 7.77 -3.88
CA ILE A 145 12.40 6.74 -4.76
C ILE A 145 12.39 7.34 -6.17
N SER A 146 13.02 6.65 -7.12
CA SER A 146 13.04 7.01 -8.55
C SER A 146 13.49 5.81 -9.37
N GLU A 147 13.35 5.89 -10.70
CA GLU A 147 13.85 4.85 -11.61
C GLU A 147 15.36 4.63 -11.45
N ASP A 148 16.13 5.70 -11.22
CA ASP A 148 17.59 5.62 -11.11
C ASP A 148 18.06 5.07 -9.76
N LEU A 149 17.34 5.38 -8.67
CA LEU A 149 17.76 5.02 -7.31
C LEU A 149 17.16 3.72 -6.80
N THR A 150 15.95 3.39 -7.26
CA THR A 150 15.15 2.26 -6.78
C THR A 150 14.49 1.52 -7.95
N PRO A 151 15.27 1.05 -8.94
CA PRO A 151 14.72 0.45 -10.16
C PRO A 151 13.86 -0.79 -9.88
N ALA A 152 14.17 -1.58 -8.86
CA ALA A 152 13.40 -2.79 -8.57
C ALA A 152 12.04 -2.46 -7.92
N ILE A 153 11.98 -1.50 -7.01
CA ILE A 153 10.71 -0.95 -6.49
C ILE A 153 9.88 -0.33 -7.63
N MET A 154 10.51 0.45 -8.51
CA MET A 154 9.80 1.05 -9.64
C MET A 154 9.31 0.00 -10.63
N ALA A 155 10.04 -1.09 -10.83
CA ALA A 155 9.58 -2.23 -11.63
C ALA A 155 8.27 -2.82 -11.09
N VAL A 156 8.08 -2.91 -9.76
CA VAL A 156 6.82 -3.37 -9.15
C VAL A 156 5.66 -2.44 -9.53
N LYS A 157 5.85 -1.12 -9.37
CA LYS A 157 4.84 -0.12 -9.76
C LYS A 157 4.51 -0.23 -11.25
N ASN A 158 5.54 -0.22 -12.09
CA ASN A 158 5.40 -0.22 -13.55
C ASN A 158 4.77 -1.51 -14.06
N ASN A 159 5.02 -2.64 -13.40
CA ASN A 159 4.42 -3.92 -13.74
C ASN A 159 2.92 -3.95 -13.42
N LEU A 160 2.51 -3.44 -12.25
CA LEU A 160 1.08 -3.33 -11.93
C LEU A 160 0.36 -2.36 -12.88
N GLU A 161 0.98 -1.25 -13.25
CA GLU A 161 0.38 -0.27 -14.18
C GLU A 161 0.15 -0.79 -15.60
N LYS A 162 0.86 -1.86 -15.99
CA LYS A 162 0.61 -2.57 -17.25
C LYS A 162 -0.60 -3.50 -17.18
N ASN A 163 -1.15 -3.78 -15.99
CA ASN A 163 -2.33 -4.63 -15.85
C ASN A 163 -3.58 -3.90 -16.37
N PRO A 164 -4.30 -4.45 -17.37
CA PRO A 164 -5.46 -3.78 -17.96
C PRO A 164 -6.59 -3.49 -16.95
N GLN A 165 -6.85 -4.40 -16.01
CA GLN A 165 -7.89 -4.19 -14.99
C GLN A 165 -7.50 -3.07 -14.02
N TYR A 166 -6.21 -2.96 -13.70
CA TYR A 166 -5.71 -1.87 -12.86
C TYR A 166 -5.74 -0.53 -13.59
N ALA A 167 -5.38 -0.52 -14.88
CA ALA A 167 -5.49 0.68 -15.73
C ALA A 167 -6.94 1.15 -15.86
N GLU A 168 -7.88 0.21 -16.08
CA GLU A 168 -9.32 0.48 -16.11
C GLU A 168 -9.81 1.05 -14.78
N TRP A 169 -9.39 0.47 -13.65
CA TRP A 169 -9.69 1.00 -12.33
C TRP A 169 -9.17 2.43 -12.14
N LYS A 170 -7.91 2.73 -12.51
CA LYS A 170 -7.35 4.10 -12.42
C LYS A 170 -8.08 5.11 -13.31
N ALA A 171 -8.64 4.66 -14.44
CA ALA A 171 -9.43 5.51 -15.33
C ALA A 171 -10.86 5.77 -14.83
N SER A 172 -11.33 5.01 -13.83
CA SER A 172 -12.69 5.15 -13.31
C SER A 172 -12.89 6.48 -12.58
N GLN A 173 -14.10 7.04 -12.68
CA GLN A 173 -14.50 8.23 -11.92
C GLN A 173 -14.31 8.02 -10.41
N GLN A 174 -14.63 6.82 -9.92
CA GLN A 174 -14.51 6.48 -8.51
C GLN A 174 -13.07 6.59 -8.01
N TYR A 175 -12.09 6.12 -8.79
CA TYR A 175 -10.68 6.28 -8.44
C TYR A 175 -10.24 7.74 -8.41
N GLN A 176 -10.70 8.56 -9.36
CA GLN A 176 -10.38 9.98 -9.41
C GLN A 176 -10.96 10.73 -8.21
N GLU A 177 -12.20 10.42 -7.81
CA GLU A 177 -12.84 10.97 -6.61
C GLU A 177 -12.07 10.60 -5.33
N PHE A 178 -11.67 9.35 -5.19
CA PHE A 178 -10.87 8.91 -4.04
C PHE A 178 -9.49 9.57 -4.00
N THR A 179 -8.81 9.65 -5.14
CA THR A 179 -7.46 10.22 -5.20
C THR A 179 -7.49 11.72 -4.92
N GLY A 180 -8.44 12.46 -5.49
CA GLY A 180 -8.64 13.88 -5.20
C GLY A 180 -8.95 14.14 -3.72
N GLY A 181 -9.81 13.32 -3.11
CA GLY A 181 -10.09 13.40 -1.68
C GLY A 181 -8.87 13.11 -0.79
N ASN A 182 -8.05 12.13 -1.18
CA ASN A 182 -6.84 11.76 -0.44
C ASN A 182 -5.77 12.85 -0.49
N LEU A 183 -5.54 13.49 -1.64
CA LEU A 183 -4.58 14.60 -1.74
C LEU A 183 -4.92 15.72 -0.76
N GLY A 184 -6.19 16.12 -0.70
CA GLY A 184 -6.67 17.12 0.26
C GLY A 184 -6.55 16.67 1.72
N PHE A 185 -6.81 15.39 2.03
CA PHE A 185 -6.66 14.86 3.40
C PHE A 185 -5.21 14.82 3.87
N PHE A 186 -4.29 14.42 2.98
CA PHE A 186 -2.87 14.32 3.29
C PHE A 186 -2.15 15.68 3.25
N GLY A 187 -2.79 16.72 2.70
CA GLY A 187 -2.28 18.09 2.71
C GLY A 187 -1.21 18.34 1.65
N PHE A 188 -1.34 17.70 0.50
CA PHE A 188 -0.54 17.95 -0.71
C PHE A 188 -1.21 19.00 -1.59
#